data_AF-A0A7W1RER9-F1
#
_entry.id   AF-A0A7W1RER9-F1
#
_cell.length_a   1.000
_cell.length_b   1.000
_cell.length_c   1.000
_cell.angle_alpha   90.00
_cell.angle_beta   90.00
_cell.angle_gamma   90.00
#
_symmetry.space_group_name_H-M   'P 1'
#
loop_
_entity.id
_entity.type
_entity.pdbx_description
1 polymer ?
#
loop_
_entity_poly.entity_id
_entity_poly.type
_entity_poly.pdbx_seq_one_letter_code
_entity_poly.pdbx_strand_id
1 'polypeptide(L)'
;IAGLPLLKNKETSHILITGTTGSGKTNAFHVLLPQIRKRQNRAIVVDVTGDYVSRYYDPMTDIILNPLDTRSLSWNPWADCELDAHYDVLAESFIQTKEGSKDPFWDNAARAIFKTALRKFAFLGQRNIEAITTFLMSATDREFEDFFKGTEAATYAVKNNEKTTSSIRSVLSSQIEGLRQLDFSDTTFSIREWVKNGDSPAGSDSSESTSQENRTSLPPRGWLFITARADQRQTLKPLISAWVDMAINALMVLPENYDRRLWFVIDELAALQRLPRLQMGLAEARKYGGCILAGFQSKPQLEEIYSRNGAESMLDLFNTKLFFRCTEPSSQAWISKVLGDKEEAEPTENISYGANSTRDGVSLSRQTRQKPLVLPAEFSQLKDLECYIKLPGDYPCTKLQMAYQKAASLKTEPFLLKPEKLRDYSVPLPAPTESEIPETELTRDNKQVSETLQTLEIPELPKTLQALEIPELPENKEELL
;
A
#
# COMPACT_ATOMS: atom_id res chain seq x y z
N ILE A 1 -6.40 -0.84 25.39
CA ILE A 1 -7.00 0.31 24.67
C ILE A 1 -7.97 0.98 25.65
N ALA A 2 -7.77 2.26 26.01
CA ALA A 2 -8.60 2.94 27.02
C ALA A 2 -8.79 2.14 28.34
N GLY A 3 -7.71 1.57 28.89
CA GLY A 3 -7.76 0.71 30.08
C GLY A 3 -8.26 -0.72 29.84
N LEU A 4 -8.99 -1.00 28.75
CA LEU A 4 -9.42 -2.35 28.39
C LEU A 4 -8.26 -3.18 27.83
N PRO A 5 -7.84 -4.29 28.46
CA PRO A 5 -6.81 -5.17 27.92
C PRO A 5 -7.34 -5.96 26.71
N LEU A 6 -6.49 -6.19 25.72
CA LEU A 6 -6.79 -7.15 24.66
C LEU A 6 -6.68 -8.58 25.20
N LEU A 7 -7.46 -9.50 24.64
CA LEU A 7 -7.41 -10.90 25.02
C LEU A 7 -6.03 -11.49 24.68
N LYS A 8 -5.41 -12.12 25.68
CA LYS A 8 -4.09 -12.75 25.54
C LYS A 8 -4.12 -13.81 24.43
N ASN A 9 -3.08 -13.81 23.57
CA ASN A 9 -2.92 -14.72 22.43
C ASN A 9 -4.01 -14.59 21.36
N LYS A 10 -4.79 -13.50 21.37
CA LYS A 10 -5.76 -13.18 20.31
C LYS A 10 -5.27 -12.08 19.39
N GLU A 11 -4.07 -11.54 19.60
CA GLU A 11 -3.39 -10.67 18.64
C GLU A 11 -3.17 -11.34 17.27
N THR A 12 -2.92 -12.65 17.25
CA THR A 12 -2.82 -13.46 16.03
C THR A 12 -4.19 -13.75 15.39
N SER A 13 -5.27 -13.19 15.92
CA SER A 13 -6.60 -13.17 15.31
C SER A 13 -6.95 -11.80 14.73
N HIS A 14 -5.93 -10.96 14.55
CA HIS A 14 -5.95 -9.68 13.85
C HIS A 14 -6.83 -8.61 14.51
N ILE A 15 -6.50 -7.36 14.22
CA ILE A 15 -7.15 -6.17 14.76
C ILE A 15 -7.51 -5.25 13.59
N LEU A 16 -8.78 -4.88 13.52
CA LEU A 16 -9.31 -3.94 12.54
C LEU A 16 -9.68 -2.63 13.23
N ILE A 17 -9.31 -1.50 12.63
CA ILE A 17 -9.65 -0.17 13.10
C ILE A 17 -10.33 0.61 11.97
N THR A 18 -11.56 1.08 12.16
CA THR A 18 -12.24 1.84 11.11
C THR A 18 -12.97 3.06 11.67
N GLY A 19 -13.15 4.07 10.82
CA GLY A 19 -13.74 5.36 11.15
C GLY A 19 -13.28 6.46 10.18
N THR A 20 -13.97 7.58 10.18
CA THR A 20 -13.65 8.74 9.34
C THR A 20 -12.37 9.45 9.81
N THR A 21 -11.86 10.40 9.02
CA THR A 21 -10.70 11.23 9.39
C THR A 21 -10.97 12.02 10.66
N GLY A 22 -9.97 12.14 11.55
CA GLY A 22 -10.10 12.84 12.83
C GLY A 22 -10.83 12.08 13.94
N SER A 23 -11.47 10.95 13.64
CA SER A 23 -12.30 10.21 14.63
C SER A 23 -11.51 9.55 15.77
N GLY A 24 -10.20 9.33 15.62
CA GLY A 24 -9.36 8.68 16.63
C GLY A 24 -8.63 7.41 16.19
N LYS A 25 -8.74 7.01 14.93
CA LYS A 25 -8.02 5.82 14.39
C LYS A 25 -6.52 5.83 14.70
N THR A 26 -5.80 6.86 14.24
CA THR A 26 -4.34 7.00 14.46
C THR A 26 -3.98 7.03 15.94
N ASN A 27 -4.84 7.58 16.81
CA ASN A 27 -4.65 7.53 18.26
C ASN A 27 -4.64 6.08 18.79
N ALA A 28 -5.47 5.19 18.25
CA ALA A 28 -5.43 3.78 18.61
C ALA A 28 -4.13 3.09 18.17
N PHE A 29 -3.57 3.44 17.00
CA PHE A 29 -2.23 2.98 16.60
C PHE A 29 -1.16 3.47 17.57
N HIS A 30 -1.19 4.74 17.99
CA HIS A 30 -0.27 5.28 18.99
C HIS A 30 -0.40 4.64 20.38
N VAL A 31 -1.55 4.06 20.71
CA VAL A 31 -1.73 3.25 21.92
C VAL A 31 -1.12 1.86 21.76
N LEU A 32 -1.23 1.26 20.57
CA LEU A 32 -0.81 -0.13 20.32
C LEU A 32 0.69 -0.27 20.01
N LEU A 33 1.25 0.58 19.15
CA LEU A 33 2.64 0.49 18.70
C LEU A 33 3.66 0.49 19.86
N PRO A 34 3.59 1.39 20.86
CA PRO A 34 4.51 1.34 22.01
C PRO A 34 4.41 0.03 22.79
N GLN A 35 3.24 -0.59 22.86
CA GLN A 35 3.06 -1.87 23.54
C GLN A 35 3.67 -3.02 22.74
N ILE A 36 3.55 -3.00 21.41
CA ILE A 36 4.24 -3.95 20.52
C ILE A 36 5.74 -3.85 20.72
N ARG A 37 6.29 -2.63 20.71
CA ARG A 37 7.73 -2.37 20.91
C ARG A 37 8.20 -2.81 22.30
N LYS A 38 7.45 -2.46 23.35
CA LYS A 38 7.78 -2.84 24.75
C LYS A 38 7.83 -4.36 24.93
N ARG A 39 7.01 -5.11 24.19
CA ARG A 39 7.03 -6.58 24.16
C ARG A 39 8.13 -7.16 23.27
N GLN A 40 9.00 -6.32 22.69
CA GLN A 40 10.08 -6.74 21.77
C GLN A 40 9.55 -7.56 20.58
N ASN A 41 8.31 -7.29 20.18
CA ASN A 41 7.70 -7.91 19.01
C ASN A 41 8.20 -7.19 17.75
N ARG A 42 8.47 -7.96 16.70
CA ARG A 42 8.85 -7.43 15.39
C ARG A 42 7.62 -6.89 14.68
N ALA A 43 7.81 -5.84 13.89
CA ALA A 43 6.74 -5.25 13.09
C ALA A 43 7.24 -4.83 11.71
N ILE A 44 6.38 -4.99 10.72
CA ILE A 44 6.44 -4.32 9.43
C ILE A 44 5.39 -3.23 9.48
N VAL A 45 5.83 -1.98 9.37
CA VAL A 45 4.98 -0.79 9.49
C VAL A 45 4.91 -0.10 8.14
N VAL A 46 3.72 -0.07 7.54
CA VAL A 46 3.46 0.69 6.32
C VAL A 46 3.13 2.12 6.73
N ASP A 47 4.07 3.04 6.49
CA ASP A 47 3.97 4.44 6.88
C ASP A 47 4.03 5.37 5.67
N VAL A 48 2.85 5.69 5.15
CA VAL A 48 2.68 6.58 3.99
C VAL A 48 2.51 8.06 4.37
N THR A 49 2.57 8.39 5.66
CA THR A 49 2.45 9.76 6.17
C THR A 49 3.74 10.24 6.85
N GLY A 50 4.61 9.32 7.27
CA GLY A 50 5.82 9.60 8.03
C GLY A 50 5.59 9.76 9.53
N ASP A 51 4.35 9.61 10.00
CA ASP A 51 4.00 9.81 11.40
C ASP A 51 4.57 8.71 12.31
N TYR A 52 4.73 7.49 11.80
CA TYR A 52 5.30 6.38 12.57
C TYR A 52 6.82 6.41 12.57
N VAL A 53 7.44 6.69 11.43
CA VAL A 53 8.91 6.83 11.30
C VAL A 53 9.39 7.95 12.21
N SER A 54 8.81 9.15 12.10
CA SER A 54 9.24 10.32 12.88
C SER A 54 9.20 10.12 14.40
N ARG A 55 8.44 9.14 14.89
CA ARG A 55 8.20 8.90 16.33
C ARG A 55 8.81 7.62 16.88
N TYR A 56 8.80 6.55 16.08
CA TYR A 56 9.09 5.20 16.52
C TYR A 56 10.29 4.55 15.85
N TYR A 57 10.82 5.12 14.76
CA TYR A 57 12.02 4.60 14.11
C TYR A 57 13.24 4.74 15.03
N ASP A 58 14.00 3.67 15.15
CA ASP A 58 15.29 3.61 15.83
C ASP A 58 16.38 3.24 14.81
N PRO A 59 17.28 4.16 14.43
CA PRO A 59 18.30 3.90 13.41
C PRO A 59 19.30 2.82 13.81
N MET A 60 19.40 2.46 15.09
CA MET A 60 20.31 1.41 15.56
C MET A 60 19.76 0.00 15.32
N THR A 61 18.44 -0.14 15.20
CA THR A 61 17.80 -1.46 15.10
C THR A 61 16.86 -1.61 13.92
N ASP A 62 16.24 -0.53 13.47
CA ASP A 62 15.16 -0.56 12.50
C ASP A 62 15.64 -0.29 11.08
N ILE A 63 14.85 -0.76 10.13
CA ILE A 63 15.15 -0.70 8.70
C ILE A 63 14.09 0.16 8.02
N ILE A 64 14.51 0.95 7.03
CA ILE A 64 13.61 1.64 6.11
C ILE A 64 13.74 0.98 4.73
N LEU A 65 12.59 0.76 4.10
CA LEU A 65 12.46 0.50 2.68
C LEU A 65 11.66 1.61 2.02
N ASN A 66 12.36 2.44 1.28
CA ASN A 66 11.84 3.49 0.42
C ASN A 66 12.93 3.86 -0.59
N PRO A 67 12.74 3.59 -1.90
CA PRO A 67 13.77 3.83 -2.89
C PRO A 67 14.26 5.28 -2.94
N LEU A 68 13.43 6.22 -2.48
CA LEU A 68 13.66 7.66 -2.52
C LEU A 68 14.11 8.24 -1.17
N ASP A 69 14.39 7.40 -0.16
CA ASP A 69 14.91 7.82 1.14
C ASP A 69 16.38 7.41 1.32
N THR A 70 17.23 8.33 1.79
CA THR A 70 18.68 8.09 1.97
C THR A 70 19.00 7.05 3.03
N ARG A 71 18.07 6.80 3.97
CA ARG A 71 18.21 5.77 5.02
C ARG A 71 17.82 4.38 4.54
N SER A 72 17.24 4.27 3.35
CA SER A 72 16.73 3.00 2.85
C SER A 72 17.84 2.00 2.58
N LEU A 73 17.60 0.74 2.92
CA LEU A 73 18.41 -0.35 2.37
C LEU A 73 18.09 -0.56 0.90
N SER A 74 19.08 -1.01 0.15
CA SER A 74 18.93 -1.40 -1.25
C SER A 74 18.23 -2.75 -1.36
N TRP A 75 17.22 -2.83 -2.21
CA TRP A 75 16.46 -4.05 -2.47
C TRP A 75 16.39 -4.31 -3.97
N ASN A 76 16.43 -5.57 -4.38
CA ASN A 76 16.07 -5.96 -5.74
C ASN A 76 15.26 -7.27 -5.73
N PRO A 77 14.52 -7.58 -6.81
CA PRO A 77 13.68 -8.78 -6.90
C PRO A 77 14.41 -10.10 -6.59
N TRP A 78 15.66 -10.22 -7.04
CA TRP A 78 16.44 -11.46 -6.91
C TRP A 78 16.93 -11.71 -5.48
N ALA A 79 16.92 -10.71 -4.61
CA ALA A 79 17.21 -10.89 -3.19
C ALA A 79 16.14 -11.76 -2.49
N ASP A 80 14.90 -11.75 -2.98
CA ASP A 80 13.79 -12.51 -2.39
C ASP A 80 13.25 -13.65 -3.29
N CYS A 81 13.63 -13.66 -4.58
CA CYS A 81 13.20 -14.66 -5.55
C CYS A 81 14.24 -15.78 -5.78
N GLU A 82 14.38 -16.66 -4.78
CA GLU A 82 15.26 -17.85 -4.87
C GLU A 82 14.64 -19.04 -5.61
N LEU A 83 13.31 -19.21 -5.53
CA LEU A 83 12.58 -20.30 -6.16
C LEU A 83 11.71 -19.79 -7.32
N ASP A 84 11.40 -20.67 -8.28
CA ASP A 84 10.60 -20.31 -9.45
C ASP A 84 9.23 -19.71 -9.08
N ALA A 85 8.59 -20.28 -8.05
CA ALA A 85 7.31 -19.81 -7.51
C ALA A 85 7.39 -18.41 -6.87
N HIS A 86 8.56 -17.94 -6.42
CA HIS A 86 8.69 -16.60 -5.86
C HIS A 86 8.49 -15.52 -6.92
N TYR A 87 8.93 -15.78 -8.16
CA TYR A 87 8.69 -14.88 -9.29
C TYR A 87 7.20 -14.78 -9.64
N ASP A 88 6.45 -15.88 -9.52
CA ASP A 88 4.99 -15.86 -9.70
C ASP A 88 4.30 -14.99 -8.66
N VAL A 89 4.65 -15.17 -7.38
CA VAL A 89 4.11 -14.35 -6.28
C VAL A 89 4.43 -12.88 -6.52
N LEU A 90 5.70 -12.55 -6.80
CA LEU A 90 6.12 -11.16 -7.01
C LEU A 90 5.36 -10.51 -8.18
N ALA A 91 5.25 -11.21 -9.32
CA ALA A 91 4.55 -10.67 -10.49
C ALA A 91 3.05 -10.49 -10.25
N GLU A 92 2.41 -11.40 -9.51
CA GLU A 92 1.01 -11.27 -9.10
C GLU A 92 0.78 -10.06 -8.20
N SER A 93 1.71 -9.77 -7.27
CA SER A 93 1.59 -8.60 -6.39
C SER A 93 1.79 -7.27 -7.13
N PHE A 94 2.70 -7.21 -8.11
CA PHE A 94 2.98 -6.00 -8.91
C PHE A 94 1.88 -5.69 -9.93
N ILE A 95 1.44 -6.70 -10.67
CA ILE A 95 0.52 -6.54 -11.80
C ILE A 95 -0.78 -7.20 -11.39
N GLN A 96 -1.81 -6.40 -11.16
CA GLN A 96 -3.07 -6.88 -10.62
C GLN A 96 -4.16 -6.82 -11.65
N THR A 97 -4.82 -7.95 -11.87
CA THR A 97 -6.06 -8.03 -12.63
C THR A 97 -7.12 -7.19 -11.93
N LYS A 98 -7.57 -6.13 -12.61
CA LYS A 98 -8.66 -5.30 -12.10
C LYS A 98 -9.93 -6.16 -12.00
N GLU A 99 -10.44 -6.38 -10.79
CA GLU A 99 -11.70 -7.09 -10.62
C GLU A 99 -12.85 -6.30 -11.27
N GLY A 100 -13.64 -6.97 -12.11
CA GLY A 100 -14.65 -6.33 -12.95
C GLY A 100 -14.18 -5.97 -14.37
N SER A 101 -12.88 -6.09 -14.68
CA SER A 101 -12.42 -6.08 -16.08
C SER A 101 -12.97 -7.31 -16.80
N LYS A 102 -13.66 -7.08 -17.92
CA LYS A 102 -14.19 -8.16 -18.78
C LYS A 102 -13.08 -8.98 -19.43
N ASP A 103 -11.84 -8.48 -19.43
CA ASP A 103 -10.72 -9.11 -20.10
C ASP A 103 -9.43 -9.05 -19.23
N PRO A 104 -9.11 -10.11 -18.48
CA PRO A 104 -7.89 -10.20 -17.68
C PRO A 104 -6.66 -10.52 -18.54
N PHE A 105 -6.81 -10.67 -19.87
CA PHE A 105 -5.74 -11.03 -20.79
C PHE A 105 -4.53 -10.11 -20.66
N TRP A 106 -4.75 -8.79 -20.66
CA TRP A 106 -3.67 -7.79 -20.67
C TRP A 106 -2.79 -7.87 -19.42
N ASP A 107 -3.43 -7.95 -18.25
CA ASP A 107 -2.73 -8.07 -16.97
C ASP A 107 -2.01 -9.43 -16.87
N ASN A 108 -2.65 -10.52 -17.30
CA ASN A 108 -2.04 -11.86 -17.29
C ASN A 108 -0.86 -11.98 -18.24
N ALA A 109 -0.94 -11.39 -19.44
CA ALA A 109 0.16 -11.34 -20.39
C ALA A 109 1.32 -10.49 -19.86
N ALA A 110 1.02 -9.33 -19.28
CA ALA A 110 2.03 -8.47 -18.66
C ALA A 110 2.74 -9.17 -17.48
N ARG A 111 2.00 -9.90 -16.64
CA ARG A 111 2.57 -10.78 -15.60
C ARG A 111 3.50 -11.84 -16.16
N ALA A 112 3.08 -12.52 -17.22
CA ALA A 112 3.88 -13.56 -17.86
C ALA A 112 5.20 -13.00 -18.38
N ILE A 113 5.16 -11.88 -19.11
CA ILE A 113 6.36 -11.17 -19.57
C ILE A 113 7.25 -10.78 -18.39
N PHE A 114 6.68 -10.18 -17.34
CA PHE A 114 7.47 -9.68 -16.21
C PHE A 114 8.20 -10.80 -15.46
N LYS A 115 7.49 -11.87 -15.08
CA LYS A 115 8.10 -12.99 -14.34
C LYS A 115 9.12 -13.74 -15.19
N THR A 116 8.83 -13.96 -16.48
CA THR A 116 9.76 -14.63 -17.39
C THR A 116 11.01 -13.78 -17.62
N ALA A 117 10.88 -12.45 -17.69
CA ALA A 117 12.03 -11.55 -17.77
C ALA A 117 12.90 -11.66 -16.51
N LEU A 118 12.32 -11.57 -15.32
CA LEU A 118 13.06 -11.71 -14.07
C LEU A 118 13.80 -13.05 -13.98
N ARG A 119 13.14 -14.16 -14.36
CA ARG A 119 13.73 -15.51 -14.43
C ARG A 119 14.88 -15.57 -15.42
N LYS A 120 14.69 -15.03 -16.63
CA LYS A 120 15.71 -15.07 -17.69
C LYS A 120 16.93 -14.21 -17.33
N PHE A 121 16.73 -13.03 -16.76
CA PHE A 121 17.83 -12.21 -16.22
C PHE A 121 18.59 -12.96 -15.11
N ALA A 122 17.87 -13.66 -14.21
CA ALA A 122 18.51 -14.49 -13.18
C ALA A 122 19.34 -15.63 -13.79
N PHE A 123 18.80 -16.34 -14.79
CA PHE A 123 19.47 -17.42 -15.51
C PHE A 123 20.74 -16.95 -16.23
N LEU A 124 20.71 -15.74 -16.80
CA LEU A 124 21.87 -15.12 -17.46
C LEU A 124 22.89 -14.52 -16.48
N GLY A 125 22.65 -14.60 -15.17
CA GLY A 125 23.51 -13.98 -14.15
C GLY A 125 23.44 -12.45 -14.12
N GLN A 126 22.46 -11.84 -14.81
CA GLN A 126 22.30 -10.39 -14.92
C GLN A 126 21.30 -9.89 -13.87
N ARG A 127 21.70 -9.77 -12.61
CA ARG A 127 20.83 -9.30 -11.52
C ARG A 127 20.85 -7.77 -11.37
N ASN A 128 20.57 -7.06 -12.46
CA ASN A 128 20.60 -5.60 -12.50
C ASN A 128 19.19 -5.02 -12.76
N ILE A 129 18.67 -4.27 -11.77
CA ILE A 129 17.32 -3.71 -11.81
C ILE A 129 17.16 -2.61 -12.87
N GLU A 130 18.22 -1.83 -13.13
CA GLU A 130 18.24 -0.79 -14.15
C GLU A 130 18.25 -1.40 -15.55
N ALA A 131 19.02 -2.47 -15.75
CA ALA A 131 19.07 -3.18 -17.03
C ALA A 131 17.71 -3.79 -17.40
N ILE A 132 17.04 -4.48 -16.46
CA ILE A 132 15.73 -5.09 -16.75
C ILE A 132 14.64 -4.05 -16.95
N THR A 133 14.62 -2.96 -16.17
CA THR A 133 13.61 -1.91 -16.33
C THR A 133 13.79 -1.14 -17.63
N THR A 134 15.05 -0.84 -18.00
CA THR A 134 15.38 -0.24 -19.30
C THR A 134 14.95 -1.15 -20.45
N PHE A 135 15.29 -2.45 -20.38
CA PHE A 135 14.89 -3.43 -21.39
C PHE A 135 13.36 -3.51 -21.53
N LEU A 136 12.62 -3.74 -20.44
CA LEU A 136 11.17 -3.93 -20.50
C LEU A 136 10.42 -2.71 -21.04
N MET A 137 10.92 -1.50 -20.78
CA MET A 137 10.24 -0.26 -21.16
C MET A 137 10.74 0.37 -22.46
N SER A 138 11.97 0.08 -22.90
CA SER A 138 12.61 0.81 -24.00
C SER A 138 13.19 -0.08 -25.10
N ALA A 139 13.23 -1.41 -24.95
CA ALA A 139 13.73 -2.30 -26.00
C ALA A 139 12.91 -2.16 -27.30
N THR A 140 13.58 -2.26 -28.44
CA THR A 140 12.91 -2.35 -29.75
C THR A 140 12.08 -3.64 -29.82
N ASP A 141 11.09 -3.69 -30.72
CA ASP A 141 10.25 -4.90 -30.85
C ASP A 141 11.06 -6.13 -31.23
N ARG A 142 12.13 -5.96 -32.01
CA ARG A 142 13.05 -7.04 -32.37
C ARG A 142 13.81 -7.57 -31.15
N GLU A 143 14.41 -6.68 -30.37
CA GLU A 143 15.13 -7.08 -29.14
C GLU A 143 14.20 -7.76 -28.15
N PHE A 144 12.97 -7.26 -28.04
CA PHE A 144 11.95 -7.82 -27.16
C PHE A 144 11.53 -9.23 -27.61
N GLU A 145 11.23 -9.42 -28.90
CA GLU A 145 10.90 -10.74 -29.47
C GLU A 145 12.06 -11.73 -29.33
N ASP A 146 13.27 -11.31 -29.70
CA ASP A 146 14.48 -12.14 -29.61
C ASP A 146 14.76 -12.56 -28.15
N PHE A 147 14.52 -11.66 -27.19
CA PHE A 147 14.68 -11.96 -25.77
C PHE A 147 13.64 -12.96 -25.25
N PHE A 148 12.38 -12.90 -25.67
CA PHE A 148 11.37 -13.87 -25.19
C PHE A 148 11.29 -15.15 -26.02
N LYS A 149 12.00 -15.23 -27.14
CA LYS A 149 12.08 -16.43 -27.98
C LYS A 149 12.50 -17.66 -27.17
N GLY A 150 11.74 -18.74 -27.32
CA GLY A 150 11.97 -20.02 -26.63
C GLY A 150 11.52 -20.05 -25.15
N THR A 151 10.85 -19.00 -24.66
CA THR A 151 10.27 -18.96 -23.32
C THR A 151 8.75 -19.12 -23.35
N GLU A 152 8.14 -19.36 -22.19
CA GLU A 152 6.69 -19.45 -22.01
C GLU A 152 5.95 -18.14 -22.34
N ALA A 153 6.65 -17.00 -22.33
CA ALA A 153 6.08 -15.68 -22.66
C ALA A 153 6.26 -15.30 -24.14
N ALA A 154 6.87 -16.16 -24.97
CA ALA A 154 7.14 -15.87 -26.38
C ALA A 154 5.88 -15.46 -27.15
N THR A 155 4.74 -16.06 -26.86
CA THR A 155 3.45 -15.78 -27.51
C THR A 155 2.96 -14.35 -27.31
N TYR A 156 3.40 -13.68 -26.25
CA TYR A 156 3.04 -12.30 -25.93
C TYR A 156 4.06 -11.26 -26.45
N ALA A 157 5.16 -11.73 -27.03
CA ALA A 157 6.27 -10.90 -27.51
C ALA A 157 6.47 -10.97 -29.03
N VAL A 158 5.54 -11.60 -29.77
CA VAL A 158 5.66 -11.84 -31.21
C VAL A 158 5.44 -10.55 -32.01
N LYS A 159 6.29 -10.32 -33.02
CA LYS A 159 6.16 -9.15 -33.91
C LYS A 159 4.92 -9.22 -34.79
N ASN A 160 4.49 -10.39 -35.24
CA ASN A 160 3.29 -10.53 -36.08
C ASN A 160 1.96 -10.07 -35.42
N ASN A 161 1.99 -9.65 -34.15
CA ASN A 161 0.84 -9.06 -33.45
C ASN A 161 1.21 -7.74 -32.73
N GLU A 162 1.87 -6.82 -33.43
CA GLU A 162 2.46 -5.57 -32.89
C GLU A 162 1.52 -4.76 -31.98
N LYS A 163 0.23 -4.62 -32.35
CA LYS A 163 -0.74 -3.86 -31.54
C LYS A 163 -1.01 -4.50 -30.18
N THR A 164 -1.09 -5.83 -30.14
CA THR A 164 -1.33 -6.58 -28.90
C THR A 164 -0.09 -6.51 -28.01
N THR A 165 1.09 -6.77 -28.58
CA THR A 165 2.38 -6.68 -27.87
C THR A 165 2.58 -5.27 -27.29
N SER A 166 2.35 -4.21 -28.07
CA SER A 166 2.45 -2.82 -27.61
C SER A 166 1.51 -2.51 -26.44
N SER A 167 0.28 -3.02 -26.49
CA SER A 167 -0.71 -2.83 -25.42
C SER A 167 -0.29 -3.55 -24.13
N ILE A 168 0.24 -4.78 -24.23
CA ILE A 168 0.77 -5.53 -23.08
C ILE A 168 1.98 -4.78 -22.48
N ARG A 169 2.89 -4.28 -23.32
CA ARG A 169 4.07 -3.51 -22.89
C ARG A 169 3.68 -2.20 -22.21
N SER A 170 2.62 -1.53 -22.67
CA SER A 170 2.07 -0.32 -22.04
C SER A 170 1.55 -0.61 -20.63
N VAL A 171 0.75 -1.67 -20.47
CA VAL A 171 0.27 -2.13 -19.15
C VAL A 171 1.44 -2.44 -18.24
N LEU A 172 2.40 -3.26 -18.71
CA LEU A 172 3.58 -3.64 -17.95
C LEU A 172 4.38 -2.41 -17.48
N SER A 173 4.70 -1.49 -18.39
CA SER A 173 5.51 -0.31 -18.08
C SER A 173 4.86 0.56 -16.99
N SER A 174 3.53 0.73 -17.05
CA SER A 174 2.80 1.49 -16.03
C SER A 174 2.85 0.88 -14.62
N GLN A 175 2.90 -0.46 -14.52
CA GLN A 175 2.87 -1.17 -13.23
C GLN A 175 4.26 -1.29 -12.59
N ILE A 176 5.33 -1.32 -13.40
CA ILE A 176 6.70 -1.50 -12.90
C ILE A 176 7.49 -0.19 -12.78
N GLU A 177 6.86 0.98 -12.99
CA GLU A 177 7.50 2.30 -12.90
C GLU A 177 8.24 2.53 -11.58
N GLY A 178 7.67 2.05 -10.46
CA GLY A 178 8.32 2.12 -9.15
C GLY A 178 9.68 1.40 -9.08
N LEU A 179 9.94 0.40 -9.93
CA LEU A 179 11.24 -0.30 -9.98
C LEU A 179 12.37 0.57 -10.51
N ARG A 180 12.08 1.58 -11.35
CA ARG A 180 13.11 2.52 -11.86
C ARG A 180 13.75 3.35 -10.75
N GLN A 181 13.06 3.48 -9.62
CA GLN A 181 13.54 4.23 -8.45
C GLN A 181 14.51 3.41 -7.58
N LEU A 182 14.63 2.10 -7.81
CA LEU A 182 15.58 1.26 -7.09
C LEU A 182 16.99 1.48 -7.64
N ASP A 183 17.94 1.68 -6.74
CA ASP A 183 19.35 1.78 -7.09
C ASP A 183 19.96 0.40 -7.28
N PHE A 184 20.91 0.30 -8.20
CA PHE A 184 21.80 -0.85 -8.26
C PHE A 184 22.71 -0.86 -7.02
N SER A 185 22.89 -2.03 -6.43
CA SER A 185 23.74 -2.22 -5.26
C SER A 185 24.26 -3.65 -5.24
N ASP A 186 25.55 -3.81 -4.96
CA ASP A 186 26.16 -5.14 -4.79
C ASP A 186 25.59 -5.84 -3.55
N THR A 187 25.37 -5.09 -2.46
CA THR A 187 24.73 -5.59 -1.24
C THR A 187 23.23 -5.35 -1.25
N THR A 188 22.44 -6.39 -1.01
CA THR A 188 20.98 -6.33 -1.08
C THR A 188 20.30 -6.82 0.20
N PHE A 189 19.21 -6.15 0.56
CA PHE A 189 18.31 -6.56 1.61
C PHE A 189 17.29 -7.57 1.07
N SER A 190 17.05 -8.64 1.82
CA SER A 190 15.97 -9.61 1.57
C SER A 190 14.93 -9.52 2.68
N ILE A 191 13.68 -9.25 2.30
CA ILE A 191 12.55 -9.24 3.23
C ILE A 191 12.30 -10.66 3.76
N ARG A 192 12.38 -11.68 2.91
CA ARG A 192 12.17 -13.09 3.25
C ARG A 192 13.19 -13.56 4.28
N GLU A 193 14.46 -13.26 4.07
CA GLU A 193 15.52 -13.60 5.00
C GLU A 193 15.39 -12.84 6.32
N TRP A 194 15.03 -11.55 6.27
CA TRP A 194 14.70 -10.79 7.47
C TRP A 194 13.53 -11.42 8.23
N VAL A 195 12.45 -11.82 7.56
CA VAL A 195 11.30 -12.49 8.20
C VAL A 195 11.75 -13.79 8.86
N LYS A 196 12.52 -14.63 8.16
CA LYS A 196 13.06 -15.91 8.65
C LYS A 196 13.99 -15.75 9.86
N ASN A 197 14.89 -14.77 9.84
CA ASN A 197 15.90 -14.59 10.88
C ASN A 197 15.34 -14.04 12.21
N GLY A 198 14.08 -13.58 12.23
CA GLY A 198 13.43 -13.12 13.46
C GLY A 198 13.15 -14.19 14.49
N ASP A 199 13.23 -15.46 14.12
CA ASP A 199 13.06 -16.59 15.04
C ASP A 199 14.33 -16.96 15.80
N SER A 200 15.46 -16.37 15.44
CA SER A 200 16.73 -16.68 16.08
C SER A 200 16.71 -16.24 17.56
N PRO A 201 17.19 -17.08 18.49
CA PRO A 201 17.27 -16.74 19.91
C PRO A 201 17.99 -15.42 20.17
N ALA A 202 17.66 -14.76 21.28
CA ALA A 202 18.41 -13.58 21.72
C ALA A 202 19.89 -13.95 21.93
N GLY A 203 20.81 -13.39 21.13
CA GLY A 203 22.24 -13.62 21.30
C GLY A 203 22.82 -14.83 20.55
N SER A 204 22.07 -15.49 19.67
CA SER A 204 22.70 -16.29 18.62
C SER A 204 23.28 -15.31 17.59
N ASP A 205 24.60 -15.21 17.53
CA ASP A 205 25.26 -14.50 16.44
C ASP A 205 24.76 -15.09 15.12
N SER A 206 24.13 -14.24 14.28
CA SER A 206 23.65 -14.60 12.95
C SER A 206 24.79 -14.84 11.95
N SER A 207 26.02 -15.02 12.44
CA SER A 207 27.23 -15.23 11.66
C SER A 207 27.31 -16.60 11.00
N GLU A 208 26.44 -17.56 11.34
CA GLU A 208 26.59 -18.96 10.92
C GLU A 208 25.58 -19.51 9.91
N SER A 209 24.72 -18.70 9.31
CA SER A 209 23.81 -19.23 8.27
C SER A 209 23.50 -18.23 7.16
N THR A 210 24.43 -18.10 6.23
CA THR A 210 24.27 -18.45 4.80
C THR A 210 25.45 -17.83 4.06
N SER A 211 26.32 -18.66 3.51
CA SER A 211 27.34 -18.31 2.53
C SER A 211 26.68 -17.81 1.23
N GLN A 212 26.08 -16.63 1.27
CA GLN A 212 25.75 -15.83 0.10
C GLN A 212 26.52 -14.52 0.24
N GLU A 213 27.57 -14.39 -0.58
CA GLU A 213 28.34 -13.17 -0.73
C GLU A 213 27.37 -12.01 -1.04
N ASN A 214 27.53 -10.88 -0.35
CA ASN A 214 26.79 -9.62 -0.54
C ASN A 214 25.34 -9.50 0.02
N ARG A 215 25.09 -9.93 1.26
CA ARG A 215 23.84 -9.59 2.01
C ARG A 215 24.10 -8.66 3.20
N THR A 216 23.14 -7.78 3.50
CA THR A 216 23.21 -6.88 4.67
C THR A 216 22.91 -7.65 5.97
N SER A 217 23.86 -7.70 6.91
CA SER A 217 23.64 -8.25 8.26
C SER A 217 22.85 -7.28 9.13
N LEU A 218 21.78 -7.75 9.79
CA LEU A 218 20.85 -6.88 10.51
C LEU A 218 20.49 -7.42 11.90
N PRO A 219 20.18 -6.53 12.86
CA PRO A 219 19.78 -6.94 14.19
C PRO A 219 18.42 -7.69 14.16
N PRO A 220 18.27 -8.79 14.91
CA PRO A 220 17.15 -9.73 14.77
C PRO A 220 15.79 -9.16 15.19
N ARG A 221 15.75 -8.04 15.93
CA ARG A 221 14.54 -7.50 16.59
C ARG A 221 14.09 -6.12 16.13
N GLY A 222 14.69 -5.60 15.06
CA GLY A 222 14.25 -4.36 14.43
C GLY A 222 12.82 -4.40 13.90
N TRP A 223 12.23 -3.22 13.70
CA TRP A 223 11.06 -3.04 12.86
C TRP A 223 11.49 -2.70 11.43
N LEU A 224 10.67 -3.10 10.46
CA LEU A 224 10.81 -2.73 9.06
C LEU A 224 9.75 -1.67 8.72
N PHE A 225 10.18 -0.47 8.40
CA PHE A 225 9.32 0.60 7.94
C PHE A 225 9.31 0.63 6.42
N ILE A 226 8.12 0.45 5.82
CA ILE A 226 7.91 0.62 4.40
C ILE A 226 7.23 1.97 4.22
N THR A 227 7.89 2.89 3.53
CA THR A 227 7.47 4.30 3.53
C THR A 227 7.31 4.85 2.13
N ALA A 228 6.42 5.83 1.98
CA ALA A 228 6.32 6.65 0.77
C ALA A 228 5.74 8.01 1.13
N ARG A 229 6.34 9.06 0.57
CA ARG A 229 5.79 10.42 0.68
C ARG A 229 4.55 10.57 -0.20
N ALA A 230 3.64 11.46 0.18
CA ALA A 230 2.33 11.62 -0.46
C ALA A 230 2.39 11.85 -1.98
N ASP A 231 3.37 12.61 -2.46
CA ASP A 231 3.61 12.92 -3.88
C ASP A 231 4.25 11.78 -4.68
N GLN A 232 4.95 10.86 -4.01
CA GLN A 232 5.61 9.69 -4.61
C GLN A 232 4.76 8.43 -4.52
N ARG A 233 3.73 8.45 -3.66
CA ARG A 233 2.93 7.28 -3.28
C ARG A 233 2.29 6.59 -4.47
N GLN A 234 1.78 7.32 -5.45
CA GLN A 234 1.12 6.71 -6.61
C GLN A 234 2.10 5.83 -7.41
N THR A 235 3.31 6.34 -7.63
CA THR A 235 4.38 5.63 -8.36
C THR A 235 4.90 4.43 -7.57
N LEU A 236 5.04 4.56 -6.25
CA LEU A 236 5.59 3.50 -5.39
C LEU A 236 4.53 2.49 -4.92
N LYS A 237 3.25 2.73 -5.17
CA LYS A 237 2.14 1.90 -4.71
C LYS A 237 2.30 0.41 -5.08
N PRO A 238 2.65 0.03 -6.33
CA PRO A 238 2.84 -1.38 -6.69
C PRO A 238 4.01 -2.02 -5.93
N LEU A 239 5.14 -1.31 -5.84
CA LEU A 239 6.35 -1.79 -5.14
C LEU A 239 6.10 -2.02 -3.65
N ILE A 240 5.48 -1.05 -2.97
CA ILE A 240 5.14 -1.15 -1.54
C ILE A 240 4.16 -2.30 -1.28
N SER A 241 3.16 -2.45 -2.16
CA SER A 241 2.18 -3.53 -2.05
C SER A 241 2.86 -4.90 -2.21
N ALA A 242 3.79 -5.02 -3.17
CA ALA A 242 4.57 -6.23 -3.39
C ALA A 242 5.46 -6.59 -2.21
N TRP A 243 6.12 -5.61 -1.57
CA TRP A 243 6.92 -5.86 -0.37
C TRP A 243 6.10 -6.38 0.82
N VAL A 244 4.90 -5.81 1.04
CA VAL A 244 4.00 -6.29 2.10
C VAL A 244 3.50 -7.70 1.79
N ASP A 245 3.06 -7.95 0.56
CA ASP A 245 2.53 -9.25 0.12
C ASP A 245 3.60 -10.35 0.21
N MET A 246 4.83 -10.02 -0.20
CA MET A 246 5.99 -10.90 -0.09
C MET A 246 6.36 -11.21 1.37
N ALA A 247 6.26 -10.23 2.27
CA ALA A 247 6.49 -10.46 3.69
C ALA A 247 5.42 -11.38 4.32
N ILE A 248 4.15 -11.23 3.94
CA ILE A 248 3.07 -12.13 4.36
C ILE A 248 3.36 -13.55 3.85
N ASN A 249 3.72 -13.69 2.58
CA ASN A 249 4.10 -14.99 2.00
C ASN A 249 5.31 -15.60 2.72
N ALA A 250 6.35 -14.82 2.98
CA ALA A 250 7.56 -15.29 3.66
C ALA A 250 7.25 -15.84 5.06
N LEU A 251 6.38 -15.17 5.82
CA LEU A 251 5.95 -15.65 7.14
C LEU A 251 5.22 -17.00 7.04
N MET A 252 4.37 -17.16 6.02
CA MET A 252 3.54 -18.35 5.86
C MET A 252 4.29 -19.61 5.41
N VAL A 253 5.55 -19.48 5.00
CA VAL A 253 6.43 -20.60 4.64
C VAL A 253 7.32 -21.03 5.82
N LEU A 254 7.35 -20.26 6.92
CA LEU A 254 8.10 -20.63 8.11
C LEU A 254 7.44 -21.80 8.85
N PRO A 255 8.21 -22.54 9.68
CA PRO A 255 7.63 -23.50 10.61
C PRO A 255 6.59 -22.84 11.53
N GLU A 256 5.61 -23.64 11.95
CA GLU A 256 4.60 -23.22 12.92
C GLU A 256 5.28 -22.82 14.23
N ASN A 257 4.89 -21.66 14.76
CA ASN A 257 5.43 -21.12 16.01
C ASN A 257 4.38 -20.24 16.68
N TYR A 258 3.81 -20.74 17.77
CA TYR A 258 2.76 -20.06 18.52
C TYR A 258 3.27 -18.95 19.45
N ASP A 259 4.58 -18.82 19.62
CA ASP A 259 5.23 -17.76 20.38
C ASP A 259 5.72 -16.62 19.48
N ARG A 260 5.92 -16.88 18.18
CA ARG A 260 6.28 -15.86 17.18
C ARG A 260 5.20 -14.77 17.14
N ARG A 261 5.64 -13.51 17.09
CA ARG A 261 4.77 -12.35 16.86
C ARG A 261 5.42 -11.43 15.84
N LEU A 262 4.99 -11.55 14.59
CA LEU A 262 5.31 -10.61 13.53
C LEU A 262 4.07 -9.78 13.20
N TRP A 263 4.15 -8.49 13.51
CA TRP A 263 3.06 -7.55 13.26
C TRP A 263 3.14 -6.95 11.86
N PHE A 264 2.02 -6.94 11.13
CA PHE A 264 1.83 -6.15 9.92
C PHE A 264 0.92 -4.98 10.30
N VAL A 265 1.50 -3.78 10.38
CA VAL A 265 0.80 -2.56 10.78
C VAL A 265 0.53 -1.73 9.53
N ILE A 266 -0.75 -1.60 9.19
CA ILE A 266 -1.22 -0.92 7.98
C ILE A 266 -2.31 0.07 8.40
N ASP A 267 -1.97 1.33 8.63
CA ASP A 267 -2.95 2.33 9.12
C ASP A 267 -4.07 2.62 8.11
N GLU A 268 -3.73 2.59 6.82
CA GLU A 268 -4.72 2.74 5.75
C GLU A 268 -4.52 1.63 4.72
N LEU A 269 -5.32 0.57 4.81
CA LEU A 269 -5.26 -0.57 3.92
C LEU A 269 -5.58 -0.18 2.47
N ALA A 270 -6.47 0.79 2.26
CA ALA A 270 -6.77 1.30 0.92
C ALA A 270 -5.61 2.13 0.31
N ALA A 271 -4.55 2.39 1.08
CA ALA A 271 -3.34 2.98 0.55
C ALA A 271 -2.56 2.06 -0.38
N LEU A 272 -2.75 0.76 -0.23
CA LEU A 272 -2.10 -0.28 -0.99
C LEU A 272 -2.95 -0.66 -2.20
N GLN A 273 -2.33 -1.38 -3.14
CA GLN A 273 -3.09 -2.13 -4.13
C GLN A 273 -3.73 -3.35 -3.42
N ARG A 274 -4.48 -4.16 -4.17
CA ARG A 274 -4.97 -5.43 -3.62
C ARG A 274 -3.76 -6.25 -3.17
N LEU A 275 -3.81 -6.89 -2.02
CA LEU A 275 -2.75 -7.80 -1.59
C LEU A 275 -3.22 -9.24 -1.79
N PRO A 276 -2.76 -9.96 -2.83
CA PRO A 276 -3.23 -11.32 -3.14
C PRO A 276 -3.14 -12.27 -1.94
N ARG A 277 -2.09 -12.15 -1.11
CA ARG A 277 -1.84 -13.03 0.03
C ARG A 277 -2.47 -12.53 1.33
N LEU A 278 -3.07 -11.34 1.36
CA LEU A 278 -3.64 -10.80 2.59
C LEU A 278 -4.82 -11.63 3.10
N GLN A 279 -5.76 -12.03 2.24
CA GLN A 279 -6.91 -12.83 2.65
C GLN A 279 -6.48 -14.19 3.22
N MET A 280 -5.53 -14.85 2.54
CA MET A 280 -4.93 -16.10 3.01
C MET A 280 -4.15 -15.88 4.32
N GLY A 281 -3.40 -14.79 4.43
CA GLY A 281 -2.68 -14.40 5.64
C GLY A 281 -3.60 -14.16 6.84
N LEU A 282 -4.75 -13.49 6.63
CA LEU A 282 -5.75 -13.29 7.67
C LEU A 282 -6.41 -14.60 8.15
N ALA A 283 -6.48 -15.62 7.29
CA ALA A 283 -7.05 -16.92 7.65
C ALA A 283 -6.03 -17.85 8.32
N GLU A 284 -4.78 -17.85 7.83
CA GLU A 284 -3.82 -18.91 8.12
C GLU A 284 -2.57 -18.44 8.90
N ALA A 285 -2.23 -17.14 8.90
CA ALA A 285 -0.99 -16.66 9.50
C ALA A 285 -0.90 -16.88 11.01
N ARG A 286 -2.03 -17.17 11.67
CA ARG A 286 -2.13 -17.41 13.11
C ARG A 286 -1.16 -18.49 13.60
N LYS A 287 -1.08 -19.63 12.92
CA LYS A 287 -0.20 -20.75 13.33
C LYS A 287 1.28 -20.47 13.11
N TYR A 288 1.57 -19.48 12.27
CA TYR A 288 2.91 -18.95 12.03
C TYR A 288 3.23 -17.72 12.89
N GLY A 289 2.32 -17.25 13.76
CA GLY A 289 2.57 -16.09 14.62
C GLY A 289 2.35 -14.72 13.97
N GLY A 290 1.65 -14.65 12.84
CA GLY A 290 1.30 -13.40 12.18
C GLY A 290 0.20 -12.63 12.90
N CYS A 291 0.40 -11.33 13.10
CA CYS A 291 -0.58 -10.40 13.67
C CYS A 291 -0.83 -9.29 12.66
N ILE A 292 -2.07 -9.06 12.23
CA ILE A 292 -2.38 -8.00 11.26
C ILE A 292 -3.17 -6.94 11.99
N LEU A 293 -2.64 -5.73 12.03
CA LEU A 293 -3.28 -4.53 12.57
C LEU A 293 -3.56 -3.61 11.38
N ALA A 294 -4.79 -3.61 10.90
CA ALA A 294 -5.19 -2.86 9.71
C ALA A 294 -6.21 -1.78 10.05
N GLY A 295 -6.05 -0.61 9.44
CA GLY A 295 -7.03 0.46 9.46
C GLY A 295 -7.60 0.75 8.08
N PHE A 296 -8.81 1.27 8.01
CA PHE A 296 -9.38 1.83 6.77
C PHE A 296 -10.49 2.84 7.08
N GLN A 297 -10.72 3.78 6.17
CA GLN A 297 -11.72 4.84 6.37
C GLN A 297 -13.11 4.54 5.83
N SER A 298 -13.19 3.83 4.69
CA SER A 298 -14.40 3.68 3.89
C SER A 298 -14.53 2.25 3.38
N LYS A 299 -15.64 1.55 3.71
CA LYS A 299 -15.93 0.21 3.18
C LYS A 299 -16.03 0.23 1.65
N PRO A 300 -16.75 1.18 1.00
CA PRO A 300 -16.79 1.26 -0.46
C PRO A 300 -15.41 1.33 -1.13
N GLN A 301 -14.46 2.06 -0.54
CA GLN A 301 -13.10 2.14 -1.07
C GLN A 301 -12.39 0.78 -1.01
N LEU A 302 -12.65 0.00 0.04
CA LEU A 302 -12.12 -1.35 0.15
C LEU A 302 -12.79 -2.32 -0.83
N GLU A 303 -14.09 -2.16 -1.05
CA GLU A 303 -14.86 -2.93 -2.05
C GLU A 303 -14.39 -2.64 -3.49
N GLU A 304 -13.88 -1.45 -3.79
CA GLU A 304 -13.27 -1.15 -5.09
C GLU A 304 -11.96 -1.94 -5.31
N ILE A 305 -11.19 -2.17 -4.24
CA ILE A 305 -9.89 -2.85 -4.31
C ILE A 305 -10.05 -4.38 -4.28
N TYR A 306 -10.96 -4.88 -3.43
CA TYR A 306 -11.10 -6.31 -3.12
C TYR A 306 -12.41 -6.94 -3.62
N SER A 307 -13.20 -6.22 -4.42
CA SER A 307 -14.64 -6.49 -4.67
C SER A 307 -15.50 -6.44 -3.42
N ARG A 308 -16.82 -6.34 -3.61
CA ARG A 308 -17.78 -6.37 -2.50
C ARG A 308 -17.68 -7.66 -1.67
N ASN A 309 -17.74 -8.82 -2.33
CA ASN A 309 -17.71 -10.12 -1.65
C ASN A 309 -16.34 -10.41 -1.03
N GLY A 310 -15.25 -10.04 -1.72
CA GLY A 310 -13.90 -10.24 -1.21
C GLY A 310 -13.61 -9.33 -0.02
N ALA A 311 -14.03 -8.07 -0.05
CA ALA A 311 -13.91 -7.16 1.09
C ALA A 311 -14.71 -7.66 2.30
N GLU A 312 -15.96 -8.11 2.12
CA GLU A 312 -16.77 -8.67 3.21
C GLU A 312 -16.11 -9.90 3.84
N SER A 313 -15.69 -10.85 3.01
CA SER A 313 -15.00 -12.07 3.47
C SER A 313 -13.69 -11.75 4.21
N MET A 314 -12.94 -10.76 3.75
CA MET A 314 -11.70 -10.32 4.36
C MET A 314 -11.92 -9.62 5.70
N LEU A 315 -12.91 -8.72 5.79
CA LEU A 315 -13.23 -7.97 7.01
C LEU A 315 -13.72 -8.89 8.14
N ASP A 316 -14.37 -10.01 7.80
CA ASP A 316 -14.83 -10.99 8.78
C ASP A 316 -13.69 -11.70 9.51
N LEU A 317 -12.53 -11.87 8.87
CA LEU A 317 -11.35 -12.54 9.45
C LEU A 317 -10.67 -11.76 10.58
N PHE A 318 -10.99 -10.46 10.74
CA PHE A 318 -10.49 -9.67 11.86
C PHE A 318 -11.35 -9.89 13.11
N ASN A 319 -10.85 -10.60 14.11
CA ASN A 319 -11.68 -10.92 15.28
C ASN A 319 -11.80 -9.79 16.30
N THR A 320 -10.76 -8.95 16.41
CA THR A 320 -10.85 -7.73 17.22
C THR A 320 -11.18 -6.56 16.30
N LYS A 321 -12.26 -5.84 16.58
CA LYS A 321 -12.70 -4.71 15.75
C LYS A 321 -12.94 -3.47 16.59
N LEU A 322 -12.37 -2.34 16.18
CA LEU A 322 -12.62 -1.02 16.75
C LEU A 322 -13.35 -0.17 15.72
N PHE A 323 -14.52 0.33 16.10
CA PHE A 323 -15.40 1.13 15.27
C PHE A 323 -15.50 2.55 15.83
N PHE A 324 -14.76 3.47 15.24
CA PHE A 324 -14.87 4.90 15.53
C PHE A 324 -16.01 5.52 14.71
N ARG A 325 -16.22 6.84 14.91
CA ARG A 325 -17.20 7.62 14.14
C ARG A 325 -17.06 7.34 12.64
N CYS A 326 -18.17 6.99 11.99
CA CYS A 326 -18.25 6.75 10.56
C CYS A 326 -19.49 7.47 10.01
N THR A 327 -19.39 8.05 8.82
CA THR A 327 -20.47 8.83 8.19
C THR A 327 -21.04 8.16 6.94
N GLU A 328 -20.38 7.14 6.42
CA GLU A 328 -20.76 6.48 5.18
C GLU A 328 -21.82 5.39 5.45
N PRO A 329 -23.03 5.47 4.86
CA PRO A 329 -24.16 4.63 5.25
C PRO A 329 -23.92 3.11 5.14
N SER A 330 -23.20 2.64 4.12
CA SER A 330 -22.95 1.20 3.95
C SER A 330 -22.00 0.67 5.03
N SER A 331 -21.00 1.46 5.44
CA SER A 331 -20.11 1.18 6.55
C SER A 331 -20.90 1.16 7.87
N GLN A 332 -21.78 2.13 8.11
CA GLN A 332 -22.61 2.15 9.31
C GLN A 332 -23.53 0.93 9.43
N ALA A 333 -24.20 0.57 8.32
CA ALA A 333 -25.06 -0.60 8.27
C ALA A 333 -24.26 -1.89 8.49
N TRP A 334 -23.07 -2.00 7.89
CA TRP A 334 -22.15 -3.11 8.12
C TRP A 334 -21.70 -3.19 9.57
N ILE A 335 -21.25 -2.08 10.18
CA ILE A 335 -20.81 -2.06 11.59
C ILE A 335 -21.96 -2.46 12.51
N SER A 336 -23.16 -1.89 12.32
CA SER A 336 -24.36 -2.23 13.10
C SER A 336 -24.64 -3.74 13.04
N LYS A 337 -24.63 -4.32 11.84
CA LYS A 337 -24.80 -5.76 11.62
C LYS A 337 -23.69 -6.59 12.28
N VAL A 338 -22.44 -6.11 12.26
CA VAL A 338 -21.32 -6.79 12.93
C VAL A 338 -21.45 -6.74 14.45
N LEU A 339 -21.96 -5.66 15.03
CA LEU A 339 -22.23 -5.59 16.48
C LEU A 339 -23.41 -6.49 16.88
N GLY A 340 -24.37 -6.69 15.97
CA GLY A 340 -25.50 -7.60 16.13
C GLY A 340 -26.75 -6.90 16.65
N ASP A 341 -27.76 -7.71 16.97
CA ASP A 341 -29.07 -7.26 17.44
C ASP A 341 -29.27 -7.60 18.93
N LYS A 342 -30.20 -6.90 19.56
CA LYS A 342 -30.75 -7.20 20.88
C LYS A 342 -32.26 -7.46 20.79
N GLU A 343 -32.76 -8.32 21.67
CA GLU A 343 -34.19 -8.44 21.92
C GLU A 343 -34.58 -7.50 23.05
N GLU A 344 -35.58 -6.66 22.81
CA GLU A 344 -36.08 -5.68 23.78
C GLU A 344 -37.58 -5.88 23.99
N ALA A 345 -37.98 -6.10 25.24
CA ALA A 345 -39.38 -6.23 25.62
C ALA A 345 -39.95 -4.83 25.88
N GLU A 346 -40.74 -4.32 24.93
CA GLU A 346 -41.38 -3.02 25.02
C GLU A 346 -42.79 -3.17 25.60
N PRO A 347 -43.12 -2.47 26.71
CA PRO A 347 -44.50 -2.38 27.17
C PRO A 347 -45.30 -1.47 26.22
N THR A 348 -46.34 -2.01 25.60
CA THR A 348 -47.32 -1.27 24.82
C THR A 348 -48.56 -1.05 25.66
N GLU A 349 -48.83 0.21 25.98
CA GLU A 349 -50.04 0.64 26.68
C GLU A 349 -51.11 1.03 25.66
N ASN A 350 -52.24 0.33 25.68
CA ASN A 350 -53.41 0.68 24.89
C ASN A 350 -54.45 1.30 25.83
N ILE A 351 -54.74 2.59 25.62
CA ILE A 351 -55.78 3.33 26.36
C ILE A 351 -57.04 3.33 25.50
N SER A 352 -58.09 2.65 25.96
CA SER A 352 -59.41 2.71 25.32
C SER A 352 -60.26 3.79 25.97
N TYR A 353 -60.51 4.89 25.25
CA TYR A 353 -61.40 5.96 25.71
C TYR A 353 -62.86 5.63 25.44
N GLY A 354 -63.66 5.54 26.51
CA GLY A 354 -65.13 5.40 26.42
C GLY A 354 -65.85 6.75 26.51
N ALA A 355 -67.08 6.84 25.99
CA ALA A 355 -67.89 8.06 26.09
C ALA A 355 -68.30 8.46 27.53
N ASN A 356 -68.08 7.59 28.53
CA ASN A 356 -68.29 7.84 29.96
C ASN A 356 -66.97 7.65 30.72
N SER A 357 -66.59 8.64 31.54
CA SER A 357 -65.35 8.69 32.33
C SER A 357 -65.17 7.58 33.37
N THR A 358 -66.18 6.73 33.59
CA THR A 358 -66.15 5.62 34.55
C THR A 358 -65.67 4.30 33.93
N ARG A 359 -65.26 4.29 32.65
CA ARG A 359 -65.02 3.06 31.87
C ARG A 359 -63.74 3.09 31.03
N ASP A 360 -62.76 3.90 31.42
CA ASP A 360 -61.45 3.90 30.76
C ASP A 360 -60.63 2.69 31.25
N GLY A 361 -60.33 1.78 30.31
CA GLY A 361 -59.49 0.61 30.55
C GLY A 361 -58.08 0.86 30.03
N VAL A 362 -57.08 0.60 30.87
CA VAL A 362 -55.67 0.57 30.46
C VAL A 362 -55.27 -0.89 30.27
N SER A 363 -54.94 -1.26 29.03
CA SER A 363 -54.39 -2.59 28.71
C SER A 363 -52.89 -2.48 28.49
N LEU A 364 -52.11 -3.11 29.38
CA LEU A 364 -50.65 -3.18 29.26
C LEU A 364 -50.28 -4.53 28.64
N SER A 365 -49.74 -4.50 27.43
CA SER A 365 -49.21 -5.68 26.74
C SER A 365 -47.69 -5.59 26.63
N ARG A 366 -46.98 -6.70 26.76
CA ARG A 366 -45.52 -6.74 26.51
C ARG A 366 -45.28 -7.32 25.13
N GLN A 367 -44.60 -6.55 24.28
CA GLN A 367 -44.20 -7.01 22.95
C GLN A 367 -42.68 -7.06 22.89
N THR A 368 -42.13 -8.25 22.61
CA THR A 368 -40.70 -8.42 22.37
C THR A 368 -40.38 -8.08 20.93
N ARG A 369 -39.40 -7.21 20.69
CA ARG A 369 -38.95 -6.81 19.35
C ARG A 369 -37.43 -6.98 19.26
N GLN A 370 -36.96 -7.52 18.14
CA GLN A 370 -35.55 -7.53 17.79
C GLN A 370 -35.18 -6.18 17.17
N LYS A 371 -34.12 -5.55 17.67
CA LYS A 371 -33.58 -4.28 17.18
C LYS A 371 -32.05 -4.33 17.12
N PRO A 372 -31.40 -3.56 16.24
CA PRO A 372 -29.94 -3.44 16.27
C PRO A 372 -29.44 -3.05 17.66
N LEU A 373 -28.33 -3.63 18.09
CA LEU A 373 -27.70 -3.30 19.37
C LEU A 373 -27.26 -1.82 19.39
N VAL A 374 -26.78 -1.34 18.26
CA VAL A 374 -26.43 0.06 17.99
C VAL A 374 -27.04 0.44 16.65
N LEU A 375 -27.86 1.49 16.60
CA LEU A 375 -28.45 1.93 15.34
C LEU A 375 -27.37 2.47 14.38
N PRO A 376 -27.46 2.24 13.06
CA PRO A 376 -26.48 2.76 12.10
C PRO A 376 -26.22 4.27 12.23
N ALA A 377 -27.27 5.06 12.48
CA ALA A 377 -27.17 6.51 12.62
C ALA A 377 -26.36 6.95 13.86
N GLU A 378 -26.26 6.13 14.91
CA GLU A 378 -25.49 6.45 16.12
C GLU A 378 -23.98 6.50 15.83
N PHE A 379 -23.49 5.79 14.80
CA PHE A 379 -22.08 5.85 14.43
C PHE A 379 -21.65 7.20 13.88
N SER A 380 -22.56 7.98 13.27
CA SER A 380 -22.28 9.38 12.89
C SER A 380 -22.12 10.30 14.10
N GLN A 381 -22.72 9.93 15.24
CA GLN A 381 -22.83 10.78 16.43
C GLN A 381 -21.73 10.50 17.47
N LEU A 382 -20.92 9.46 17.27
CA LEU A 382 -19.77 9.17 18.12
C LEU A 382 -18.83 10.38 18.19
N LYS A 383 -18.45 10.80 19.39
CA LYS A 383 -17.50 11.90 19.56
C LYS A 383 -16.11 11.47 19.09
N ASP A 384 -15.24 12.46 18.87
CA ASP A 384 -13.85 12.15 18.61
C ASP A 384 -13.25 11.36 19.79
N LEU A 385 -12.45 10.35 19.45
CA LEU A 385 -11.90 9.38 20.39
C LEU A 385 -12.93 8.47 21.08
N GLU A 386 -14.21 8.49 20.69
CA GLU A 386 -15.15 7.43 21.05
C GLU A 386 -15.14 6.31 20.00
N CYS A 387 -15.16 5.06 20.48
CA CYS A 387 -15.32 3.90 19.62
C CYS A 387 -16.12 2.79 20.29
N TYR A 388 -16.72 1.91 19.49
CA TYR A 388 -17.15 0.60 19.94
C TYR A 388 -16.04 -0.42 19.71
N ILE A 389 -15.77 -1.27 20.70
CA ILE A 389 -14.87 -2.41 20.54
C ILE A 389 -15.65 -3.72 20.58
N LYS A 390 -15.33 -4.63 19.65
CA LYS A 390 -15.76 -6.02 19.65
C LYS A 390 -14.54 -6.91 19.81
N LEU A 391 -14.53 -7.74 20.86
CA LEU A 391 -13.47 -8.72 21.14
C LEU A 391 -13.87 -10.12 20.63
N PRO A 392 -12.91 -11.01 20.35
CA PRO A 392 -13.20 -12.38 19.97
C PRO A 392 -13.91 -13.16 21.08
N GLY A 393 -14.91 -13.96 20.71
CA GLY A 393 -15.63 -14.85 21.62
C GLY A 393 -16.86 -14.20 22.24
N ASP A 394 -17.31 -14.75 23.36
CA ASP A 394 -18.52 -14.31 24.06
C ASP A 394 -18.24 -13.15 25.03
N TYR A 395 -17.86 -12.01 24.47
CA TYR A 395 -17.66 -10.77 25.21
C TYR A 395 -18.61 -9.69 24.71
N PRO A 396 -19.20 -8.88 25.63
CA PRO A 396 -20.08 -7.81 25.22
C PRO A 396 -19.31 -6.76 24.41
N CYS A 397 -19.94 -6.25 23.35
CA CYS A 397 -19.40 -5.06 22.70
C CYS A 397 -19.44 -3.89 23.70
N THR A 398 -18.40 -3.07 23.71
CA THR A 398 -18.24 -2.01 24.71
C THR A 398 -17.99 -0.68 24.02
N LYS A 399 -18.74 0.36 24.40
CA LYS A 399 -18.42 1.74 24.00
C LYS A 399 -17.29 2.25 24.89
N LEU A 400 -16.22 2.74 24.28
CA LEU A 400 -15.03 3.26 24.95
C LEU A 400 -14.82 4.73 24.58
N GLN A 401 -14.43 5.53 25.57
CA GLN A 401 -13.83 6.84 25.35
C GLN A 401 -12.32 6.69 25.51
N MET A 402 -11.58 6.90 24.42
CA MET A 402 -10.12 6.89 24.45
C MET A 402 -9.61 8.23 24.96
N ALA A 403 -8.60 8.17 25.83
CA ALA A 403 -7.77 9.33 26.08
C ALA A 403 -6.91 9.62 24.85
N TYR A 404 -6.71 10.90 24.56
CA TYR A 404 -5.71 11.31 23.58
C TYR A 404 -4.34 10.88 24.08
N GLN A 405 -3.74 9.92 23.39
CA GLN A 405 -2.37 9.52 23.64
C GLN A 405 -1.50 10.53 22.92
N LYS A 406 -0.86 11.43 23.68
CA LYS A 406 0.18 12.29 23.12
C LYS A 406 1.20 11.38 22.46
N ALA A 407 1.26 11.44 21.13
CA ALA A 407 2.16 10.63 20.35
C ALA A 407 3.60 10.92 20.81
N ALA A 408 4.51 9.95 20.68
CA ALA A 408 5.90 10.16 21.06
C ALA A 408 6.44 11.42 20.37
N SER A 409 7.26 12.20 21.06
CA SER A 409 7.87 13.40 20.46
C SER A 409 8.58 13.02 19.16
N LEU A 410 8.56 13.93 18.18
CA LEU A 410 9.31 13.74 16.95
C LEU A 410 10.78 13.53 17.32
N LYS A 411 11.35 12.41 16.88
CA LYS A 411 12.74 12.00 17.11
C LYS A 411 13.60 12.20 15.88
N THR A 412 13.00 12.05 14.70
CA THR A 412 13.68 12.11 13.40
C THR A 412 12.76 12.73 12.37
N GLU A 413 13.36 13.27 11.31
CA GLU A 413 12.61 13.66 10.11
C GLU A 413 11.84 12.46 9.53
N PRO A 414 10.59 12.67 9.09
CA PRO A 414 9.77 11.61 8.52
C PRO A 414 10.38 11.04 7.23
N PHE A 415 10.92 11.90 6.37
CA PHE A 415 11.51 11.53 5.09
C PHE A 415 12.84 12.26 4.88
N LEU A 416 13.88 11.54 4.48
CA LEU A 416 15.18 12.10 4.08
C LEU A 416 15.40 11.79 2.60
N LEU A 417 15.09 12.73 1.73
CA LEU A 417 15.05 12.46 0.28
C LEU A 417 16.44 12.19 -0.28
N LYS A 418 16.52 11.20 -1.17
CA LYS A 418 17.66 11.06 -2.08
C LYS A 418 17.67 12.22 -3.10
N PRO A 419 18.85 12.57 -3.64
CA PRO A 419 18.95 13.41 -4.82
C PRO A 419 18.09 12.84 -5.96
N GLU A 420 17.51 13.72 -6.77
CA GLU A 420 16.71 13.30 -7.92
C GLU A 420 17.57 12.55 -8.94
N LYS A 421 17.12 11.37 -9.37
CA LYS A 421 17.81 10.60 -10.39
C LYS A 421 17.61 11.29 -11.74
N LEU A 422 18.69 11.84 -12.29
CA LEU A 422 18.68 12.48 -13.61
C LEU A 422 18.28 11.46 -14.68
N ARG A 423 17.32 11.84 -15.53
CA ARG A 423 16.94 11.04 -16.68
C ARG A 423 17.91 11.31 -17.81
N ASP A 424 18.52 10.25 -18.31
CA ASP A 424 19.33 10.32 -19.52
C ASP A 424 18.43 10.11 -20.76
N TYR A 425 18.39 11.12 -21.63
CA TYR A 425 17.70 11.09 -22.91
C TYR A 425 18.68 11.10 -24.08
N SER A 426 19.89 10.57 -23.89
CA SER A 426 20.95 10.44 -24.90
C SER A 426 20.61 9.45 -26.03
N VAL A 427 19.43 9.58 -26.62
CA VAL A 427 19.15 9.05 -27.96
C VAL A 427 19.60 10.12 -28.95
N PRO A 428 20.51 9.83 -29.89
CA PRO A 428 20.82 10.76 -30.96
C PRO A 428 19.53 11.13 -31.67
N LEU A 429 19.19 12.43 -31.70
CA LEU A 429 18.11 12.92 -32.56
C LEU A 429 18.45 12.43 -33.98
N PRO A 430 17.52 11.74 -34.68
CA PRO A 430 17.76 11.40 -36.07
C PRO A 430 18.12 12.68 -36.81
N ALA A 431 19.27 12.68 -37.48
CA ALA A 431 19.64 13.80 -38.34
C ALA A 431 18.47 14.09 -39.28
N PRO A 432 18.07 15.35 -39.47
CA PRO A 432 16.99 15.66 -40.39
C PRO A 432 17.33 15.04 -41.75
N THR A 433 16.49 14.10 -42.20
CA THR A 433 16.64 13.49 -43.51
C THR A 433 16.39 14.59 -44.54
N GLU A 434 17.45 15.06 -45.21
CA GLU A 434 17.33 15.86 -46.42
C GLU A 434 16.77 14.97 -47.55
N SER A 435 15.48 14.64 -47.49
CA SER A 435 14.78 14.05 -48.63
C SER A 435 13.27 14.07 -48.40
N GLU A 436 12.58 14.67 -49.37
CA GLU A 436 11.12 14.77 -49.56
C GLU A 436 10.44 16.01 -48.96
N ILE A 437 10.86 17.18 -49.43
CA ILE A 437 9.89 18.23 -49.77
C ILE A 437 9.28 17.80 -51.11
N PRO A 438 7.96 17.55 -51.23
CA PRO A 438 7.35 17.24 -52.51
C PRO A 438 7.39 18.48 -53.42
N GLU A 439 8.21 18.45 -54.46
CA GLU A 439 8.15 19.40 -55.57
C GLU A 439 6.93 19.11 -56.45
N THR A 440 5.72 19.42 -55.99
CA THR A 440 4.56 19.57 -56.89
C THR A 440 3.53 20.53 -56.30
N GLU A 441 3.68 21.82 -56.61
CA GLU A 441 2.64 22.69 -57.17
C GLU A 441 3.21 24.09 -57.40
N LEU A 442 4.07 24.20 -58.41
CA LEU A 442 4.50 25.47 -58.99
C LEU A 442 3.92 25.59 -60.40
N THR A 443 2.62 25.87 -60.47
CA THR A 443 2.09 26.65 -61.60
C THR A 443 0.94 27.56 -61.16
N ARG A 444 1.25 28.86 -61.20
CA ARG A 444 0.35 30.00 -61.46
C ARG A 444 -0.59 30.43 -60.33
N ASP A 445 -0.10 31.31 -59.46
CA ASP A 445 -0.40 32.74 -59.63
C ASP A 445 0.55 33.58 -58.78
N ASN A 446 1.40 34.34 -59.48
CA ASN A 446 2.41 35.20 -58.87
C ASN A 446 2.00 36.65 -59.13
N LYS A 447 1.33 37.28 -58.15
CA LYS A 447 1.28 38.75 -58.00
C LYS A 447 0.65 39.15 -56.65
N GLN A 448 1.36 38.89 -55.56
CA GLN A 448 1.50 39.80 -54.41
C GLN A 448 2.25 39.05 -53.29
N VAL A 449 2.98 39.80 -52.48
CA VAL A 449 3.75 39.35 -51.31
C VAL A 449 5.16 38.81 -51.63
N SER A 450 5.98 39.63 -52.28
CA SER A 450 7.44 39.55 -52.19
C SER A 450 7.95 40.81 -51.52
N GLU A 451 7.76 40.94 -50.21
CA GLU A 451 8.42 41.98 -49.41
C GLU A 451 8.35 41.70 -47.88
N THR A 452 8.54 40.46 -47.40
CA THR A 452 8.63 40.24 -45.93
C THR A 452 9.32 38.94 -45.49
N LEU A 453 10.50 38.60 -46.03
CA LEU A 453 11.34 37.52 -45.47
C LEU A 453 12.83 37.91 -45.47
N GLN A 454 13.14 38.93 -44.68
CA GLN A 454 14.40 38.99 -43.94
C GLN A 454 14.04 39.28 -42.49
N THR A 455 14.62 38.52 -41.57
CA THR A 455 14.34 38.44 -40.12
C THR A 455 13.12 37.60 -39.75
N LEU A 456 13.36 36.40 -39.21
CA LEU A 456 12.58 35.81 -38.13
C LEU A 456 13.43 34.72 -37.45
N GLU A 457 13.82 35.06 -36.22
CA GLU A 457 14.59 34.27 -35.26
C GLU A 457 13.76 33.12 -34.67
N ILE A 458 14.47 32.16 -34.08
CA ILE A 458 13.94 31.04 -33.28
C ILE A 458 13.00 31.59 -32.18
N PRO A 459 11.79 31.03 -31.95
CA PRO A 459 10.88 31.60 -30.95
C PRO A 459 11.39 31.38 -29.53
N GLU A 460 11.49 32.46 -28.75
CA GLU A 460 11.64 32.44 -27.29
C GLU A 460 10.43 31.78 -26.60
N LEU A 461 10.67 31.20 -25.41
CA LEU A 461 9.63 30.71 -24.50
C LEU A 461 8.56 31.78 -24.21
N PRO A 462 7.28 31.40 -24.04
CA PRO A 462 6.19 32.35 -23.76
C PRO A 462 6.37 33.10 -22.42
N LYS A 463 6.24 34.43 -22.48
CA LYS A 463 6.48 35.44 -21.42
C LYS A 463 5.48 35.46 -20.25
N THR A 464 4.88 34.34 -19.85
CA THR A 464 3.96 34.29 -18.70
C THR A 464 4.57 33.75 -17.40
N LEU A 465 5.91 33.56 -17.34
CA LEU A 465 6.63 33.08 -16.16
C LEU A 465 7.73 34.03 -15.63
N GLN A 466 7.71 35.32 -15.99
CA GLN A 466 8.68 36.33 -15.50
C GLN A 466 8.13 37.30 -14.44
N ALA A 467 7.13 36.92 -13.67
CA ALA A 467 6.65 37.73 -12.56
C ALA A 467 6.51 36.92 -11.27
N LEU A 468 7.64 36.61 -10.64
CA LEU A 468 7.77 36.31 -9.22
C LEU A 468 9.16 36.78 -8.80
N GLU A 469 9.23 37.99 -8.25
CA GLU A 469 10.43 38.57 -7.64
C GLU A 469 10.89 37.66 -6.49
N ILE A 470 12.12 37.17 -6.59
CA ILE A 470 12.85 36.56 -5.48
C ILE A 470 13.37 37.73 -4.63
N PRO A 471 13.04 37.84 -3.33
CA PRO A 471 13.67 38.87 -2.49
C PRO A 471 15.13 38.50 -2.27
N GLU A 472 16.03 39.44 -2.58
CA GLU A 472 17.46 39.36 -2.26
C GLU A 472 17.66 39.29 -0.74
N LEU A 473 18.52 38.36 -0.30
CA LEU A 473 19.06 38.31 1.05
C LEU A 473 19.99 39.53 1.26
N PRO A 474 19.84 40.33 2.33
CA PRO A 474 20.79 41.39 2.61
C PRO A 474 22.09 40.82 3.19
N GLU A 475 23.19 41.07 2.48
CA GLU A 475 24.53 41.07 3.03
C GLU A 475 24.71 42.28 3.95
N ASN A 476 24.53 42.10 5.26
CA ASN A 476 25.43 42.71 6.24
C ASN A 476 25.27 42.14 7.64
N LYS A 477 26.41 41.71 8.20
CA LYS A 477 26.61 41.55 9.64
C LYS A 477 26.77 42.94 10.24
N GLU A 478 25.80 43.37 11.02
CA GLU A 478 25.97 44.05 12.31
C GLU A 478 24.60 44.54 12.80
N GLU A 479 24.44 44.53 14.12
CA GLU A 479 23.33 45.08 14.92
C GLU A 479 22.16 44.17 15.32
N LEU A 480 22.21 43.85 16.64
CA LEU A 480 21.11 43.76 17.62
C LEU A 480 20.32 42.43 17.62
N LEU A 481 20.41 41.56 18.64
CA LEU A 481 20.17 41.63 20.10
C LEU A 481 19.03 40.67 20.43
#